data_AF-A0AB39Q8E9-F1
#
_entry.id   AF-A0AB39Q8E9-F1
#
_cell.length_a   1.000
_cell.length_b   1.000
_cell.length_c   1.000
_cell.angle_alpha   90.00
_cell.angle_beta   90.00
_cell.angle_gamma   90.00
#
_symmetry.space_group_name_H-M   'P 1'
#
loop_
_entity.id
_entity.type
_entity.pdbx_description
1 polymer ?
#
loop_
_entity_poly.entity_id
_entity_poly.type
_entity_poly.pdbx_seq_one_letter_code
_entity_poly.pdbx_strand_id
1 'polypeptide(L)'
;MLQFFLVAVLGGGVSLVYQALNREADRRAERIRQQEERAEALRETRRDYLRDLVAHYNTAKRARRLLRATALTGGPDDAHRRVRLARYDELLQAILDAQLALETMSRIMGAHSGVLGADRGPAESLDTASDYLRLLITEYEDCMPVAAGPEAELSSLPELADFIGPYAESSRFRHEFIHPMNAAMSALEQLVLGPSVN
;
A
#
# COMPACT_ATOMS: atom_id res chain seq x y z
N MET A 1 41.30 -9.42 -64.55
CA MET A 1 40.49 -8.23 -64.17
C MET A 1 39.04 -8.59 -63.82
N LEU A 2 38.30 -9.33 -64.65
CA LEU A 2 36.89 -9.69 -64.38
C LEU A 2 36.67 -10.47 -63.06
N GLN A 3 37.58 -11.37 -62.69
CA GLN A 3 37.46 -12.17 -61.46
C GLN A 3 37.55 -11.33 -60.17
N PHE A 4 38.34 -10.26 -60.17
CA PHE A 4 38.47 -9.38 -58.99
C PHE A 4 37.21 -8.53 -58.76
N PHE A 5 36.57 -8.08 -59.83
CA PHE A 5 35.28 -7.36 -59.75
C PHE A 5 34.17 -8.26 -59.22
N LEU A 6 34.12 -9.52 -59.67
CA LEU A 6 33.11 -10.48 -59.23
C LEU A 6 33.23 -10.76 -57.71
N VAL A 7 34.45 -10.94 -57.21
CA VAL A 7 34.71 -11.19 -55.78
C VAL A 7 34.41 -9.96 -54.93
N ALA A 8 34.71 -8.75 -55.42
CA ALA A 8 34.40 -7.51 -54.70
C ALA A 8 32.88 -7.26 -54.59
N VAL A 9 32.12 -7.52 -55.65
CA VAL A 9 30.65 -7.37 -55.64
C VAL A 9 29.98 -8.44 -54.78
N LEU A 10 30.46 -9.69 -54.84
CA LEU A 10 29.99 -10.78 -53.98
C LEU A 10 30.33 -10.52 -52.50
N GLY A 11 31.54 -10.07 -52.19
CA GLY A 11 31.96 -9.72 -50.83
C GLY A 11 31.19 -8.53 -50.25
N GLY A 12 30.98 -7.48 -51.05
CA GLY A 12 30.20 -6.31 -50.64
C GLY A 12 28.72 -6.64 -50.41
N GLY A 13 28.11 -7.44 -51.28
CA GLY A 13 26.72 -7.89 -51.15
C GLY A 13 26.49 -8.75 -49.91
N VAL A 14 27.36 -9.73 -49.66
CA VAL A 14 27.29 -10.59 -48.46
C VAL A 14 27.49 -9.76 -47.18
N SER A 15 28.42 -8.80 -47.19
CA SER A 15 28.65 -7.92 -46.04
C SER A 15 27.42 -7.05 -45.70
N LEU A 16 26.71 -6.53 -46.71
CA LEU A 16 25.50 -5.73 -46.49
C LEU A 16 24.34 -6.56 -45.92
N VAL A 17 24.15 -7.79 -46.41
CA VAL A 17 23.14 -8.72 -45.87
C VAL A 17 23.46 -9.08 -44.42
N TYR A 18 24.73 -9.37 -44.12
CA TYR A 18 25.16 -9.69 -42.76
C TYR A 18 24.93 -8.50 -41.81
N GLN A 19 25.25 -7.27 -42.26
CA GLN A 19 25.05 -6.06 -41.47
C GLN A 19 23.56 -5.73 -41.25
N ALA A 20 22.70 -6.03 -42.21
CA ALA A 20 21.24 -5.87 -42.07
C ALA A 20 20.66 -6.86 -41.05
N LEU A 21 21.07 -8.14 -41.11
CA LEU A 21 20.66 -9.16 -40.14
C LEU A 21 21.16 -8.84 -38.73
N ASN A 22 22.41 -8.38 -38.59
CA ASN A 22 22.97 -8.00 -37.29
C ASN A 22 22.22 -6.81 -36.67
N ARG A 23 21.87 -5.80 -37.46
CA ARG A 23 21.09 -4.64 -36.97
C ARG A 23 19.70 -5.03 -36.47
N GLU A 24 19.05 -6.01 -37.10
CA GLU A 24 17.76 -6.52 -36.62
C GLU A 24 17.91 -7.32 -35.32
N ALA A 25 18.96 -8.14 -35.22
CA ALA A 25 19.28 -8.87 -34.00
C ALA A 25 19.58 -7.92 -32.83
N ASP A 26 20.39 -6.89 -33.06
CA ASP A 26 20.73 -5.86 -32.06
C ASP A 26 19.48 -5.09 -31.61
N ARG A 27 18.60 -4.69 -32.52
CA ARG A 27 17.33 -4.03 -32.18
C ARG A 27 16.40 -4.92 -31.37
N ARG A 28 16.36 -6.23 -31.66
CA ARG A 28 15.55 -7.18 -30.87
C ARG A 28 16.14 -7.36 -29.49
N ALA A 29 17.47 -7.54 -29.38
CA ALA A 29 18.16 -7.64 -28.10
C ALA A 29 17.95 -6.38 -27.24
N GLU A 30 18.05 -5.19 -27.84
CA GLU A 30 17.82 -3.92 -27.14
C GLU A 30 16.38 -3.79 -26.63
N ARG A 31 15.38 -4.19 -27.43
CA ARG A 31 13.98 -4.18 -26.98
C ARG A 31 13.73 -5.16 -25.84
N ILE A 32 14.33 -6.35 -25.90
CA ILE A 32 14.22 -7.34 -24.83
C ILE A 32 14.84 -6.79 -23.55
N ARG A 33 16.04 -6.20 -23.61
CA ARG A 33 16.69 -5.55 -22.46
C ARG A 33 15.83 -4.44 -21.87
N GLN A 34 15.30 -3.54 -22.71
CA GLN A 34 14.43 -2.46 -22.23
C GLN A 34 13.13 -2.98 -21.60
N GLN A 35 12.59 -4.10 -22.11
CA GLN A 35 11.42 -4.75 -21.50
C GLN A 35 11.77 -5.38 -20.16
N GLU A 36 12.91 -6.06 -20.06
CA GLU A 36 13.42 -6.66 -18.83
C GLU A 36 13.68 -5.59 -17.76
N GLU A 37 14.38 -4.50 -18.10
CA GLU A 37 14.64 -3.37 -17.19
C GLU A 37 13.35 -2.72 -16.68
N ARG A 38 12.37 -2.52 -17.57
CA ARG A 38 11.05 -1.98 -17.17
C ARG A 38 10.30 -2.94 -16.27
N ALA A 39 10.33 -4.23 -16.56
CA ALA A 39 9.68 -5.24 -15.75
C ALA A 39 10.34 -5.35 -14.35
N GLU A 40 11.66 -5.22 -14.28
CA GLU A 40 12.40 -5.22 -13.03
C GLU A 40 12.09 -3.98 -12.18
N ALA A 41 12.16 -2.78 -12.76
CA ALA A 41 11.82 -1.54 -12.07
C ALA A 41 10.37 -1.55 -11.54
N LEU A 42 9.45 -2.11 -12.31
CA LEU A 42 8.05 -2.27 -11.90
C LEU A 42 7.90 -3.25 -10.72
N ARG A 43 8.61 -4.37 -10.75
CA ARG A 43 8.62 -5.33 -9.63
C ARG A 43 9.21 -4.74 -8.37
N GLU A 44 10.29 -3.96 -8.49
CA GLU A 44 10.90 -3.25 -7.37
C GLU A 44 9.90 -2.27 -6.75
N THR A 45 9.28 -1.43 -7.59
CA THR A 45 8.23 -0.49 -7.16
C THR A 45 7.13 -1.21 -6.39
N ARG A 46 6.59 -2.32 -6.92
CA ARG A 46 5.54 -3.12 -6.25
C ARG A 46 5.97 -3.69 -4.91
N ARG A 47 7.23 -4.14 -4.79
CA ARG A 47 7.79 -4.64 -3.52
C ARG A 47 7.90 -3.54 -2.48
N ASP A 48 8.26 -2.33 -2.89
CA ASP A 48 8.30 -1.19 -1.99
C ASP A 48 6.90 -0.82 -1.51
N TYR A 49 5.90 -0.75 -2.40
CA TYR A 49 4.50 -0.57 -2.02
C TYR A 49 4.02 -1.62 -1.02
N LEU A 50 4.32 -2.90 -1.25
CA LEU A 50 3.93 -3.96 -0.33
C LEU A 50 4.61 -3.80 1.04
N ARG A 51 5.91 -3.47 1.06
CA ARG A 51 6.66 -3.23 2.30
C ARG A 51 6.05 -2.08 3.09
N ASP A 52 5.77 -0.97 2.42
CA ASP A 52 5.19 0.22 3.04
C ASP A 52 3.78 -0.06 3.56
N LEU A 53 2.96 -0.77 2.78
CA LEU A 53 1.61 -1.15 3.21
C LEU A 53 1.63 -1.99 4.50
N VAL A 54 2.52 -2.98 4.56
CA VAL A 54 2.72 -3.81 5.75
C VAL A 54 3.18 -2.97 6.94
N ALA A 55 4.06 -1.98 6.72
CA ALA A 55 4.53 -1.08 7.76
C ALA A 55 3.39 -0.22 8.34
N HIS A 56 2.55 0.38 7.49
CA HIS A 56 1.41 1.20 7.92
C HIS A 56 0.32 0.37 8.61
N TYR A 57 0.03 -0.83 8.08
CA TYR A 57 -0.85 -1.81 8.74
C TYR A 57 -0.40 -2.14 10.16
N ASN A 58 0.90 -2.42 10.33
CA ASN A 58 1.48 -2.75 11.63
C ASN A 58 1.52 -1.54 12.56
N THR A 59 1.71 -0.33 12.03
CA THR A 59 1.66 0.92 12.81
C THR A 59 0.29 1.11 13.44
N ALA A 60 -0.79 1.01 12.66
CA ALA A 60 -2.16 1.10 13.18
C ALA A 60 -2.45 0.00 14.22
N LYS A 61 -2.05 -1.25 13.96
CA LYS A 61 -2.22 -2.36 14.93
C LYS A 61 -1.40 -2.16 16.20
N ARG A 62 -0.22 -1.57 16.11
CA ARG A 62 0.60 -1.22 17.27
C ARG A 62 -0.09 -0.15 18.10
N ALA A 63 -0.57 0.93 17.46
CA ALA A 63 -1.33 1.99 18.12
C ALA A 63 -2.56 1.42 18.85
N ARG A 64 -3.35 0.57 18.18
CA ARG A 64 -4.48 -0.16 18.79
C ARG A 64 -4.10 -0.94 20.04
N ARG A 65 -3.03 -1.74 19.98
CA ARG A 65 -2.57 -2.57 21.11
C ARG A 65 -2.11 -1.71 22.28
N LEU A 66 -1.42 -0.61 21.99
CA LEU A 66 -0.94 0.33 22.99
C LEU A 66 -2.11 1.10 23.63
N LEU A 67 -3.06 1.59 22.85
CA LEU A 67 -4.27 2.26 23.36
C LEU A 67 -5.03 1.34 24.30
N ARG A 68 -5.29 0.10 23.87
CA ARG A 68 -5.96 -0.91 24.71
C ARG A 68 -5.21 -1.20 26.01
N ALA A 69 -3.87 -1.19 25.98
CA ALA A 69 -3.05 -1.51 27.14
C ALA A 69 -2.85 -0.32 28.09
N THR A 70 -2.87 0.92 27.60
CA THR A 70 -2.36 2.10 28.33
C THR A 70 -3.34 3.24 28.45
N ALA A 71 -4.31 3.37 27.54
CA ALA A 71 -5.29 4.45 27.57
C ALA A 71 -6.49 4.11 28.47
N LEU A 72 -6.82 2.82 28.63
CA LEU A 72 -7.96 2.41 29.45
C LEU A 72 -7.71 2.57 30.96
N THR A 73 -8.71 3.12 31.64
CA THR A 73 -8.84 3.21 33.10
C THR A 73 -10.20 2.67 33.56
N GLY A 74 -10.28 2.29 34.84
CA GLY A 74 -11.48 1.70 35.43
C GLY A 74 -11.35 0.19 35.67
N GLY A 75 -12.35 -0.35 36.38
CA GLY A 75 -12.43 -1.76 36.75
C GLY A 75 -12.77 -2.69 35.56
N PRO A 76 -12.89 -4.01 35.81
CA PRO A 76 -13.16 -5.01 34.77
C PRO A 76 -14.54 -4.88 34.10
N ASP A 77 -15.45 -4.06 34.64
CA ASP A 77 -16.78 -3.83 34.07
C ASP A 77 -16.76 -2.71 33.02
N ASP A 78 -17.26 -3.02 31.82
CA ASP A 78 -17.26 -2.10 30.66
C ASP A 78 -18.08 -0.82 30.90
N ALA A 79 -19.08 -0.86 31.79
CA ALA A 79 -19.97 0.26 32.07
C ALA A 79 -19.29 1.49 32.69
N HIS A 80 -18.09 1.33 33.25
CA HIS A 80 -17.31 2.42 33.86
C HIS A 80 -15.93 2.57 33.26
N ARG A 81 -15.72 2.01 32.06
CA ARG A 81 -14.43 2.09 31.39
C ARG A 81 -14.20 3.52 30.90
N ARG A 82 -13.06 4.08 31.29
CA ARG A 82 -12.65 5.43 30.93
C ARG A 82 -11.39 5.39 30.08
N VAL A 83 -11.15 6.48 29.37
CA VAL A 83 -10.02 6.66 28.47
C VAL A 83 -9.21 7.87 28.94
N ARG A 84 -7.93 7.67 29.21
CA ARG A 84 -6.96 8.75 29.45
C ARG A 84 -6.73 9.51 28.14
N LEU A 85 -7.23 10.73 28.05
CA LEU A 85 -7.18 11.53 26.82
C LEU A 85 -5.76 11.85 26.39
N ALA A 86 -4.84 12.09 27.32
CA ALA A 86 -3.43 12.33 27.01
C ALA A 86 -2.76 11.13 26.30
N ARG A 87 -3.15 9.90 26.64
CA ARG A 87 -2.64 8.69 25.94
C ARG A 87 -3.36 8.46 24.62
N TYR A 88 -4.61 8.89 24.52
CA TYR A 88 -5.31 8.87 23.26
C TYR A 88 -4.64 9.81 22.25
N ASP A 89 -4.41 11.07 22.62
CA ASP A 89 -3.70 12.09 21.83
C ASP A 89 -2.34 11.59 21.30
N GLU A 90 -1.48 11.10 22.19
CA GLU A 90 -0.15 10.61 21.84
C GLU A 90 -0.19 9.48 20.79
N LEU A 91 -1.13 8.54 20.93
CA LEU A 91 -1.22 7.39 20.05
C LEU A 91 -2.06 7.66 18.79
N LEU A 92 -2.88 8.71 18.80
CA LEU A 92 -3.62 9.16 17.63
C LEU A 92 -2.68 9.67 16.55
N GLN A 93 -1.55 10.29 16.91
CA GLN A 93 -0.55 10.71 15.94
C GLN A 93 -0.11 9.55 15.04
N ALA A 94 0.14 8.37 15.62
CA ALA A 94 0.51 7.18 14.85
C ALA A 94 -0.64 6.66 13.96
N ILE A 95 -1.91 6.87 14.36
CA ILE A 95 -3.09 6.53 13.57
C ILE A 95 -3.22 7.51 12.40
N LEU A 96 -3.05 8.80 12.63
CA LEU A 96 -3.03 9.85 11.61
C LEU A 96 -1.95 9.60 10.55
N ASP A 97 -0.72 9.30 10.98
CA ASP A 97 0.38 9.00 10.06
C ASP A 97 0.07 7.78 9.19
N ALA A 98 -0.50 6.73 9.77
CA ALA A 98 -0.93 5.56 9.02
C ALA A 98 -2.06 5.91 8.03
N GLN A 99 -3.06 6.66 8.46
CA GLN A 99 -4.20 7.08 7.65
C GLN A 99 -3.76 7.90 6.42
N LEU A 100 -2.93 8.93 6.63
CA LEU A 100 -2.40 9.77 5.55
C LEU A 100 -1.53 8.98 4.55
N ALA A 101 -0.76 8.01 5.05
CA ALA A 101 0.01 7.14 4.19
C ALA A 101 -0.88 6.26 3.32
N LEU A 102 -1.95 5.67 3.87
CA LEU A 102 -2.91 4.88 3.10
C LEU A 102 -3.61 5.72 2.03
N GLU A 103 -4.02 6.96 2.34
CA GLU A 103 -4.57 7.87 1.32
C GLU A 103 -3.57 8.15 0.20
N THR A 104 -2.32 8.43 0.58
CA THR A 104 -1.26 8.73 -0.38
C THR A 104 -1.02 7.54 -1.31
N MET A 105 -0.91 6.34 -0.75
CA MET A 105 -0.74 5.11 -1.51
C MET A 105 -1.93 4.87 -2.44
N SER A 106 -3.17 5.01 -1.95
CA SER A 106 -4.39 4.88 -2.77
C SER A 106 -4.40 5.85 -3.95
N ARG A 107 -4.10 7.13 -3.72
CA ARG A 107 -4.04 8.14 -4.78
C ARG A 107 -2.98 7.82 -5.83
N ILE A 108 -1.79 7.39 -5.42
CA ILE A 108 -0.72 7.05 -6.36
C ILE A 108 -1.10 5.79 -7.15
N MET A 109 -1.64 4.77 -6.48
CA MET A 109 -2.14 3.55 -7.12
C MET A 109 -3.25 3.86 -8.13
N GLY A 110 -4.19 4.75 -7.80
CA GLY A 110 -5.27 5.18 -8.69
C GLY A 110 -4.78 6.00 -9.89
N ALA A 111 -3.72 6.80 -9.72
CA ALA A 111 -3.11 7.60 -10.79
C ALA A 111 -2.25 6.75 -11.75
N HIS A 112 -1.63 5.67 -11.24
CA HIS A 112 -0.70 4.84 -12.00
C HIS A 112 -1.26 3.42 -12.22
N SER A 113 -2.15 3.27 -13.20
CA SER A 113 -2.66 1.96 -13.64
C SER A 113 -1.57 0.98 -14.09
N GLY A 114 -0.35 1.45 -14.40
CA GLY A 114 0.79 0.59 -14.69
C GLY A 114 1.32 -0.18 -13.47
N VAL A 115 1.16 0.37 -12.25
CA VAL A 115 1.70 -0.23 -11.02
C VAL A 115 0.88 -1.44 -10.59
N LEU A 116 -0.45 -1.33 -10.60
CA LEU A 116 -1.37 -2.41 -10.19
C LEU A 116 -1.99 -3.21 -11.34
N GLY A 117 -1.75 -2.79 -12.59
CA GLY A 117 -2.59 -3.22 -13.70
C GLY A 117 -3.93 -2.49 -13.71
N ALA A 118 -4.87 -2.96 -14.53
CA ALA A 118 -6.17 -2.31 -14.69
C ALA A 118 -7.11 -2.48 -13.46
N ASP A 119 -6.72 -3.26 -12.46
CA ASP A 119 -7.54 -3.53 -11.28
C ASP A 119 -7.45 -2.37 -10.26
N ARG A 120 -8.62 -1.80 -9.92
CA ARG A 120 -8.76 -0.73 -8.93
C ARG A 120 -9.04 -1.26 -7.52
N GLY A 121 -9.35 -2.55 -7.38
CA GLY A 121 -9.68 -3.17 -6.10
C GLY A 121 -8.69 -2.89 -4.96
N PRO A 122 -7.36 -2.88 -5.19
CA PRO A 122 -6.41 -2.57 -4.12
C PRO A 122 -6.52 -1.13 -3.65
N ALA A 123 -6.68 -0.16 -4.55
CA ALA A 123 -6.83 1.25 -4.19
C ALA A 123 -8.14 1.50 -3.40
N GLU A 124 -9.25 0.93 -3.87
CA GLU A 124 -10.55 0.99 -3.16
C GLU A 124 -10.48 0.35 -1.76
N SER A 125 -9.69 -0.72 -1.62
CA SER A 125 -9.43 -1.36 -0.32
C SER A 125 -8.64 -0.44 0.62
N LEU A 126 -7.66 0.30 0.10
CA LEU A 126 -6.91 1.29 0.88
C LEU A 126 -7.79 2.49 1.27
N ASP A 127 -8.66 2.95 0.38
CA ASP A 127 -9.63 4.01 0.66
C ASP A 127 -10.54 3.59 1.83
N THR A 128 -11.10 2.38 1.78
CA THR A 128 -11.96 1.84 2.85
C THR A 128 -11.22 1.82 4.20
N ALA A 129 -9.97 1.34 4.22
CA ALA A 129 -9.17 1.27 5.43
C ALA A 129 -8.78 2.67 5.96
N SER A 130 -8.46 3.59 5.07
CA SER A 130 -8.18 4.99 5.40
C SER A 130 -9.40 5.67 5.98
N ASP A 131 -10.57 5.50 5.36
CA ASP A 131 -11.83 6.11 5.80
C ASP A 131 -12.22 5.64 7.20
N TYR A 132 -12.02 4.35 7.51
CA TYR A 132 -12.20 3.85 8.88
C TYR A 132 -11.29 4.57 9.89
N LEU A 133 -10.00 4.73 9.59
CA LEU A 133 -9.09 5.46 10.49
C LEU A 133 -9.44 6.95 10.60
N ARG A 134 -9.99 7.54 9.52
CA ARG A 134 -10.48 8.93 9.53
C ARG A 134 -11.59 9.12 10.55
N LEU A 135 -12.50 8.15 10.69
CA LEU A 135 -13.60 8.25 11.66
C LEU A 135 -13.10 8.32 13.11
N LEU A 136 -12.03 7.60 13.46
CA LEU A 136 -11.37 7.75 14.76
C LEU A 136 -10.80 9.16 14.97
N ILE A 137 -10.16 9.71 13.94
CA ILE A 137 -9.57 11.05 13.99
C ILE A 137 -10.67 12.09 14.15
N THR A 138 -11.76 11.99 13.38
CA THR A 138 -12.92 12.88 13.50
C THR A 138 -13.57 12.80 14.88
N GLU A 139 -13.78 11.60 15.42
CA GLU A 139 -14.30 11.45 16.79
C GLU A 139 -13.42 12.17 17.82
N TYR A 140 -12.09 12.02 17.70
CA TYR A 140 -11.14 12.71 18.56
C TYR A 140 -11.24 14.24 18.42
N GLU A 141 -11.26 14.74 17.19
CA GLU A 141 -11.38 16.17 16.87
C GLU A 141 -12.66 16.78 17.44
N ASP A 142 -13.76 16.03 17.43
CA ASP A 142 -15.05 16.47 17.97
C ASP A 142 -15.06 16.47 19.52
N CYS A 143 -14.41 15.47 20.14
CA CYS A 143 -14.48 15.25 21.58
C CYS A 143 -13.44 16.05 22.39
N MET A 144 -12.23 16.21 21.88
CA MET A 144 -11.13 16.82 22.63
C MET A 144 -11.32 18.29 22.99
N PRO A 145 -11.81 19.18 22.10
CA PRO A 145 -11.98 20.59 22.42
C PRO A 145 -12.95 20.87 23.56
N VAL A 146 -13.90 19.94 23.79
CA VAL A 146 -14.98 20.08 24.78
C VAL A 146 -14.77 19.20 26.02
N ALA A 147 -13.67 18.45 26.08
CA ALA A 147 -13.38 17.57 27.20
C ALA A 147 -13.16 18.36 28.51
N ALA A 148 -14.01 18.11 29.51
CA ALA A 148 -13.96 18.81 30.79
C ALA A 148 -12.84 18.32 31.74
N GLY A 149 -12.17 17.21 31.42
CA GLY A 149 -11.19 16.58 32.31
C GLY A 149 -10.22 15.65 31.58
N PRO A 150 -9.25 15.05 32.31
CA PRO A 150 -8.19 14.24 31.72
C PRO A 150 -8.65 12.86 31.22
N GLU A 151 -9.91 12.50 31.49
CA GLU A 151 -10.49 11.21 31.12
C GLU A 151 -11.91 11.38 30.57
N ALA A 152 -12.22 10.68 29.50
CA ALA A 152 -13.57 10.54 28.95
C ALA A 152 -14.14 9.13 29.19
N GLU A 153 -15.46 8.98 29.17
CA GLU A 153 -16.11 7.67 29.20
C GLU A 153 -15.96 6.99 27.84
N LEU A 154 -15.56 5.71 27.80
CA LEU A 154 -15.39 4.99 26.55
C LEU A 154 -16.71 4.87 25.76
N SER A 155 -17.84 4.83 26.47
CA SER A 155 -19.19 4.84 25.87
C SER A 155 -19.48 6.08 25.04
N SER A 156 -18.80 7.20 25.31
CA SER A 156 -18.91 8.44 24.52
C SER A 156 -17.99 8.47 23.30
N LEU A 157 -17.15 7.44 23.13
CA LEU A 157 -16.15 7.30 22.06
C LEU A 157 -16.38 5.98 21.30
N PRO A 158 -17.51 5.83 20.56
CA PRO A 158 -17.87 4.58 19.89
C PRO A 158 -16.84 4.10 18.85
N GLU A 159 -16.17 4.99 18.12
CA GLU A 159 -15.15 4.64 17.12
C GLU A 159 -13.90 4.11 17.81
N LEU A 160 -13.43 4.78 18.87
CA LEU A 160 -12.35 4.27 19.70
C LEU A 160 -12.72 2.93 20.34
N ALA A 161 -13.95 2.77 20.82
CA ALA A 161 -14.45 1.54 21.44
C ALA A 161 -14.42 0.36 20.46
N ASP A 162 -14.92 0.55 19.23
CA ASP A 162 -14.79 -0.46 18.17
C ASP A 162 -13.31 -0.75 17.88
N PHE A 163 -12.47 0.28 17.74
CA PHE A 163 -11.07 0.11 17.41
C PHE A 163 -10.31 -0.71 18.45
N ILE A 164 -10.40 -0.37 19.74
CA ILE A 164 -9.62 -1.03 20.80
C ILE A 164 -10.29 -2.27 21.38
N GLY A 165 -11.56 -2.53 21.04
CA GLY A 165 -12.36 -3.64 21.58
C GLY A 165 -11.76 -5.04 21.34
N PRO A 166 -12.37 -6.09 21.89
CA PRO A 166 -12.03 -7.47 21.53
C PRO A 166 -12.26 -7.69 20.03
N TYR A 167 -11.36 -8.42 19.36
CA TYR A 167 -11.47 -8.67 17.92
C TYR A 167 -12.80 -9.34 17.52
N ALA A 168 -13.40 -10.13 18.40
CA ALA A 168 -14.70 -10.77 18.19
C ALA A 168 -15.85 -9.74 18.08
N GLU A 169 -15.73 -8.62 18.79
CA GLU A 169 -16.78 -7.60 18.97
C GLU A 169 -16.55 -6.37 18.09
N SER A 170 -15.30 -6.06 17.76
CA SER A 170 -14.88 -4.97 16.86
C SER A 170 -15.25 -5.26 15.39
N SER A 171 -16.53 -5.20 15.04
CA SER A 171 -17.01 -5.57 13.71
C SER A 171 -16.45 -4.65 12.63
N ARG A 172 -16.44 -3.33 12.86
CA ARG A 172 -16.02 -2.36 11.84
C ARG A 172 -14.51 -2.42 11.64
N PHE A 173 -13.74 -2.49 12.72
CA PHE A 173 -12.29 -2.75 12.64
C PHE A 173 -11.95 -3.96 11.77
N ARG A 174 -12.73 -5.05 11.85
CA ARG A 174 -12.50 -6.23 11.00
C ARG A 174 -12.82 -5.96 9.54
N HIS A 175 -14.02 -5.47 9.26
CA HIS A 175 -14.56 -5.40 7.90
C HIS A 175 -14.13 -4.16 7.12
N GLU A 176 -13.85 -3.06 7.81
CA GLU A 176 -13.48 -1.78 7.21
C GLU A 176 -11.97 -1.53 7.28
N PHE A 177 -11.23 -2.19 8.18
CA PHE A 177 -9.77 -2.06 8.25
C PHE A 177 -9.00 -3.34 7.97
N ILE A 178 -9.19 -4.41 8.75
CA ILE A 178 -8.36 -5.63 8.62
C ILE A 178 -8.57 -6.33 7.27
N HIS A 179 -9.81 -6.54 6.84
CA HIS A 179 -10.12 -7.24 5.60
C HIS A 179 -9.65 -6.45 4.36
N PRO A 180 -9.94 -5.15 4.22
CA PRO A 180 -9.45 -4.36 3.08
C PRO A 180 -7.92 -4.30 3.04
N MET A 181 -7.24 -4.13 4.19
CA MET A 181 -5.79 -4.15 4.24
C MET A 181 -5.21 -5.49 3.79
N ASN A 182 -5.79 -6.61 4.22
CA ASN A 182 -5.38 -7.93 3.78
C ASN A 182 -5.62 -8.14 2.27
N ALA A 183 -6.77 -7.66 1.75
CA ALA A 183 -7.07 -7.74 0.33
C ALA A 183 -6.05 -6.96 -0.52
N ALA A 184 -5.72 -5.73 -0.11
CA ALA A 184 -4.71 -4.91 -0.78
C ALA A 184 -3.31 -5.56 -0.74
N MET A 185 -2.90 -6.11 0.42
CA MET A 185 -1.63 -6.84 0.55
C MET A 185 -1.59 -8.08 -0.35
N SER A 186 -2.65 -8.89 -0.36
CA SER A 186 -2.74 -10.08 -1.21
C SER A 186 -2.70 -9.73 -2.70
N ALA A 187 -3.35 -8.64 -3.12
CA ALA A 187 -3.30 -8.19 -4.51
C ALA A 187 -1.89 -7.73 -4.91
N LEU A 188 -1.20 -6.97 -4.06
CA LEU A 188 0.19 -6.57 -4.29
C LEU A 188 1.14 -7.77 -4.31
N GLU A 189 0.98 -8.74 -3.41
CA GLU A 189 1.76 -9.98 -3.39
C GLU A 189 1.60 -10.76 -4.70
N GLN A 190 0.38 -10.89 -5.22
CA GLN A 190 0.13 -11.53 -6.51
C GLN A 190 0.82 -10.81 -7.67
N LEU A 191 0.87 -9.47 -7.65
CA LEU A 191 1.55 -8.67 -8.67
C LEU A 191 3.08 -8.73 -8.58
N VAL A 192 3.63 -9.03 -7.41
CA VAL A 192 5.08 -9.24 -7.19
C VAL A 192 5.50 -10.65 -7.62
N LEU A 193 4.68 -11.66 -7.33
CA LEU A 193 4.96 -13.07 -7.60
C LEU A 193 4.53 -13.54 -8.99
N GLY A 194 3.51 -12.89 -9.57
CA GLY A 194 2.95 -13.24 -10.87
C GLY A 194 3.92 -12.99 -12.04
N PRO A 195 3.76 -13.71 -13.16
CA PRO A 195 4.50 -13.40 -14.38
C PRO A 195 4.22 -11.96 -14.79
N SER A 196 5.24 -11.25 -15.26
CA SER A 196 5.07 -9.91 -15.83
C SER A 196 4.05 -10.02 -16.96
N VAL A 197 2.86 -9.47 -16.78
CA VAL A 197 1.83 -9.52 -17.82
C VAL A 197 2.36 -8.70 -19.00
N ASN A 198 2.58 -9.38 -20.12
CA ASN A 198 2.98 -8.81 -21.42
C ASN A 198 1.85 -7.96 -22.01
#